data_AF-A0A8D9FCE3-F1
#
_entry.id   AF-A0A8D9FCE3-F1
#
_cell.length_a   1.000
_cell.length_b   1.000
_cell.length_c   1.000
_cell.angle_alpha   90.00
_cell.angle_beta   90.00
_cell.angle_gamma   90.00
#
_symmetry.space_group_name_H-M   'P 1'
#
loop_
_entity.id
_entity.type
_entity.pdbx_description
1 polymer ?
#
loop_
_entity_poly.entity_id
_entity_poly.type
_entity_poly.pdbx_seq_one_letter_code
_entity_poly.pdbx_strand_id
1 'polypeptide(L)'
;MPLEQYKDIVATACSVTTIAQAFAPVFMLIEIVKTGHTHNHDSTPFVGGLVMCTLMLKHGLIMNDPVMLQVNVFTIVLNVIYFAVFYAYTINRTEKFPI
;
A
#
# COMPACT_ATOMS: atom_id res chain seq x y z
N MET A 1 -2.30 -5.69 -33.96
CA MET A 1 -2.50 -4.24 -33.67
C MET A 1 -1.18 -3.72 -33.09
N PRO A 2 -0.66 -2.54 -33.46
CA PRO A 2 0.68 -2.08 -33.03
C PRO A 2 0.91 -2.07 -31.51
N LEU A 3 -0.16 -2.02 -30.71
CA LEU A 3 -0.13 -2.06 -29.24
C LEU A 3 0.33 -3.40 -28.65
N GLU A 4 0.14 -4.52 -29.35
CA GLU A 4 0.51 -5.83 -28.80
C GLU A 4 2.02 -5.98 -28.61
N GLN A 5 2.84 -5.36 -29.47
CA GLN A 5 4.30 -5.40 -29.35
C GLN A 5 4.83 -4.78 -28.04
N TYR A 6 4.06 -3.88 -27.42
CA TYR A 6 4.48 -3.19 -26.20
C TYR A 6 3.82 -3.76 -24.95
N LYS A 7 2.94 -4.75 -25.08
CA LYS A 7 2.15 -5.28 -23.96
C LYS A 7 3.05 -5.80 -22.83
N ASP A 8 4.07 -6.59 -23.17
CA ASP A 8 4.95 -7.21 -22.19
C ASP A 8 5.86 -6.20 -21.49
N ILE A 9 6.38 -5.21 -22.23
CA ILE A 9 7.26 -4.18 -21.67
C ILE A 9 6.48 -3.25 -20.73
N VAL A 10 5.25 -2.89 -21.10
CA VAL A 10 4.36 -2.07 -20.28
C VAL A 10 3.90 -2.84 -19.06
N ALA A 11 3.51 -4.11 -19.21
CA ALA A 11 3.11 -4.95 -18.08
C ALA A 11 4.26 -5.12 -17.06
N THR A 12 5.48 -5.34 -17.55
CA THR A 12 6.67 -5.46 -16.70
C THR A 12 6.99 -4.15 -15.99
N ALA A 13 7.03 -3.03 -16.73
CA ALA A 13 7.31 -1.72 -16.15
C ALA A 13 6.26 -1.31 -15.11
N CYS A 14 4.98 -1.56 -15.41
CA CYS A 14 3.88 -1.32 -14.48
C CYS A 14 4.05 -2.15 -13.21
N SER A 15 4.28 -3.46 -13.34
CA SER A 15 4.46 -4.37 -12.20
C SER A 15 5.62 -3.93 -11.30
N VAL A 16 6.78 -3.66 -11.88
CA VAL A 16 7.97 -3.23 -11.15
C VAL A 16 7.72 -1.92 -10.43
N THR A 17 7.12 -0.94 -11.12
CA THR A 17 6.84 0.38 -10.54
C THR A 17 5.81 0.28 -9.40
N THR A 18 4.75 -0.49 -9.57
CA THR A 18 3.73 -0.66 -8.53
C THR A 18 4.27 -1.40 -7.32
N ILE A 19 5.06 -2.46 -7.51
CA ILE A 19 5.71 -3.17 -6.39
C ILE A 19 6.68 -2.22 -5.67
N ALA A 20 7.49 -1.45 -6.39
CA ALA A 20 8.38 -0.47 -5.79
C ALA A 20 7.60 0.58 -4.96
N GLN A 21 6.50 1.09 -5.51
CA GLN A 21 5.65 2.07 -4.82
C GLN A 21 4.93 1.46 -3.61
N ALA A 22 4.62 0.17 -3.61
CA ALA A 22 4.04 -0.53 -2.46
C ALA A 22 4.96 -0.55 -1.23
N PHE A 23 6.26 -0.29 -1.40
CA PHE A 23 7.21 -0.15 -0.29
C PHE A 23 7.36 1.29 0.22
N ALA A 24 6.80 2.30 -0.45
CA ALA A 24 6.88 3.69 0.00
C ALA A 24 6.40 3.91 1.46
N PRO A 25 5.32 3.26 1.94
CA PRO A 25 4.87 3.43 3.32
C PRO A 25 5.83 2.88 4.37
N VAL A 26 6.81 2.03 4.00
CA VAL A 26 7.83 1.52 4.92
C VAL A 26 8.66 2.66 5.53
N PHE A 27 8.97 3.68 4.73
CA PHE A 27 9.71 4.84 5.23
C PHE A 27 8.95 5.58 6.34
N MET A 28 7.63 5.73 6.17
CA MET A 28 6.76 6.30 7.20
C MET A 28 6.70 5.43 8.46
N LEU A 29 6.61 4.11 8.31
CA LEU A 29 6.62 3.20 9.46
C LEU A 29 7.94 3.24 10.23
N ILE A 30 9.08 3.35 9.54
CA ILE A 30 10.38 3.50 10.19
C ILE A 30 10.41 4.77 11.05
N GLU A 31 9.86 5.87 10.58
CA GLU A 31 9.75 7.12 11.35
C GLU A 31 8.83 6.97 12.57
N ILE A 32 7.68 6.30 12.41
CA ILE A 32 6.75 6.02 13.52
C ILE A 32 7.41 5.15 14.59
N VAL A 33 8.13 4.10 14.19
CA VAL A 33 8.85 3.22 15.11
C VAL A 33 9.96 3.98 15.84
N LYS A 34 10.70 4.86 15.14
CA LYS A 34 11.77 5.68 15.74
C LYS A 34 11.26 6.74 16.71
N THR A 35 10.14 7.38 16.38
CA THR A 35 9.54 8.43 17.21
C THR A 35 8.67 7.87 18.33
N GLY A 36 8.21 6.62 18.19
CA GLY A 36 7.35 5.94 19.16
C GLY A 36 5.92 6.47 19.20
N HIS A 37 5.51 7.33 18.26
CA HIS A 37 4.16 7.88 18.20
C HIS A 37 3.72 8.27 16.78
N THR A 38 2.41 8.28 16.52
CA THR A 38 1.83 8.59 15.20
C THR A 38 1.43 10.06 14.99
N HIS A 39 1.78 11.00 15.90
CA HIS A 39 1.23 12.37 15.94
C HIS A 39 1.30 13.18 14.64
N ASN A 40 2.30 12.91 13.78
CA ASN A 40 2.53 13.66 12.53
C ASN A 40 2.10 12.88 11.28
N HIS A 41 1.52 11.69 11.43
CA HIS A 41 1.17 10.82 10.31
C HIS A 41 -0.29 10.43 10.38
N ASP A 42 -1.04 10.74 9.31
CA ASP A 42 -2.42 10.30 9.16
C ASP A 42 -2.47 8.83 8.69
N SER A 43 -3.51 8.13 9.11
CA SER A 43 -3.88 6.78 8.65
C SER A 43 -4.38 6.73 7.19
N THR A 44 -4.76 7.88 6.63
CA THR A 44 -5.31 8.03 5.26
C THR A 44 -4.52 7.29 4.17
N PRO A 45 -3.17 7.29 4.13
CA PRO A 45 -2.41 6.58 3.09
C PRO A 45 -2.63 5.06 3.10
N PHE A 46 -2.79 4.46 4.28
CA PHE A 46 -2.98 3.00 4.41
C PHE A 46 -4.41 2.60 4.04
N VAL A 47 -5.40 3.34 4.54
CA VAL A 47 -6.82 3.07 4.25
C VAL A 47 -7.13 3.37 2.78
N GLY A 48 -6.64 4.49 2.26
CA GLY A 48 -6.77 4.84 0.84
C GLY A 48 -6.10 3.82 -0.07
N GLY A 49 -4.91 3.33 0.32
CA GLY A 49 -4.22 2.24 -0.37
C GLY A 49 -5.05 0.96 -0.43
N LEU A 50 -5.64 0.53 0.70
CA LEU A 50 -6.50 -0.66 0.74
C LEU A 50 -7.74 -0.54 -0.16
N VAL A 51 -8.43 0.60 -0.10
CA VAL A 51 -9.63 0.83 -0.93
C VAL A 51 -9.25 0.81 -2.41
N MET A 52 -8.19 1.54 -2.79
CA MET A 52 -7.75 1.63 -4.17
C MET A 52 -7.31 0.27 -4.73
N CYS A 53 -6.50 -0.49 -3.98
CA CYS A 53 -6.06 -1.81 -4.41
C CYS A 53 -7.23 -2.80 -4.52
N THR A 54 -8.24 -2.68 -3.65
CA THR A 54 -9.46 -3.52 -3.75
C THR A 54 -10.25 -3.21 -5.03
N LEU A 55 -10.37 -1.92 -5.39
CA LEU A 55 -11.02 -1.51 -6.63
C LEU A 55 -10.24 -1.99 -7.86
N MET A 56 -8.91 -1.85 -7.85
CA MET A 56 -8.03 -2.31 -8.93
C MET A 56 -8.02 -3.84 -9.05
N LEU A 57 -8.14 -4.58 -7.94
CA LEU A 57 -8.28 -6.03 -7.94
C LEU A 57 -9.59 -6.45 -8.64
N LYS A 58 -10.70 -5.80 -8.29
CA LYS A 58 -11.99 -6.03 -8.96
C LYS A 58 -11.91 -5.71 -10.45
N HIS A 59 -11.23 -4.64 -10.81
CA HIS A 59 -11.01 -4.28 -12.21
C HIS A 59 -10.17 -5.34 -12.96
N GLY A 60 -9.10 -5.84 -12.34
CA GLY A 60 -8.27 -6.92 -12.89
C GLY A 60 -9.05 -8.22 -13.13
N LEU A 61 -9.99 -8.56 -12.23
CA LEU A 61 -10.90 -9.69 -12.42
C LEU A 61 -11.82 -9.50 -13.64
N ILE A 62 -12.38 -8.30 -13.83
CA ILE A 62 -13.24 -7.99 -14.98
C ILE A 62 -12.43 -8.09 -16.30
N MET A 63 -11.18 -7.62 -16.28
CA MET A 63 -10.30 -7.64 -17.45
C MET A 63 -9.60 -8.98 -17.68
N ASN A 64 -9.76 -9.96 -16.78
CA ASN A 64 -9.00 -11.21 -16.76
C ASN A 64 -7.47 -10.97 -16.85
N ASP A 65 -6.98 -9.96 -16.13
CA ASP A 65 -5.57 -9.60 -16.10
C ASP A 65 -4.89 -10.21 -14.86
N PRO A 66 -4.10 -11.31 -15.02
CA PRO A 66 -3.44 -11.97 -13.91
C PRO A 66 -2.36 -11.09 -13.26
N VAL A 67 -1.76 -10.16 -14.00
CA VAL A 67 -0.71 -9.26 -13.50
C VAL A 67 -1.33 -8.27 -12.51
N MET A 68 -2.45 -7.65 -12.89
CA MET A 68 -3.20 -6.78 -11.97
C MET A 68 -3.64 -7.53 -10.71
N LEU A 69 -4.04 -8.80 -10.84
CA LEU A 69 -4.46 -9.60 -9.70
C LEU A 69 -3.30 -9.83 -8.72
N GLN A 70 -2.16 -10.32 -9.22
CA GLN A 70 -0.98 -10.62 -8.40
C GLN A 70 -0.45 -9.38 -7.67
N VAL A 71 -0.30 -8.27 -8.38
CA VAL A 71 0.28 -7.03 -7.83
C VAL A 71 -0.65 -6.40 -6.78
N ASN A 72 -1.97 -6.39 -7.02
CA ASN A 72 -2.92 -5.81 -6.05
C ASN A 72 -3.09 -6.69 -4.81
N VAL A 73 -3.12 -8.04 -4.95
CA VAL A 73 -3.14 -8.94 -3.79
C VAL A 73 -1.91 -8.72 -2.91
N PHE A 74 -0.71 -8.67 -3.51
CA PHE A 74 0.52 -8.39 -2.79
C PHE A 74 0.47 -7.05 -2.04
N THR A 75 -0.02 -6.02 -2.71
CA THR A 75 -0.11 -4.67 -2.14
C THR A 75 -1.15 -4.59 -1.01
N ILE A 76 -2.27 -5.33 -1.09
CA ILE A 76 -3.27 -5.43 -0.01
C ILE A 76 -2.64 -6.05 1.23
N VAL A 77 -1.90 -7.16 1.08
CA VAL A 77 -1.23 -7.82 2.20
C VAL A 77 -0.26 -6.87 2.89
N LEU A 78 0.55 -6.13 2.13
CA LEU A 78 1.45 -5.12 2.68
C LEU A 78 0.69 -4.01 3.42
N ASN A 79 -0.37 -3.46 2.84
CA ASN A 79 -1.14 -2.40 3.49
C ASN A 79 -1.82 -2.87 4.79
N VAL A 80 -2.27 -4.12 4.87
CA VAL A 80 -2.80 -4.70 6.12
C VAL A 80 -1.71 -4.77 7.20
N ILE A 81 -0.50 -5.20 6.85
CA ILE A 81 0.65 -5.23 7.76
C ILE A 81 0.98 -3.80 8.22
N TYR A 82 1.04 -2.85 7.28
CA TYR A 82 1.35 -1.46 7.59
C TYR A 82 0.31 -0.83 8.52
N PHE A 83 -0.97 -1.07 8.26
CA PHE A 83 -2.05 -0.61 9.10
C PHE A 83 -1.98 -1.23 10.51
N ALA A 84 -1.67 -2.53 10.63
CA ALA A 84 -1.51 -3.19 11.92
C ALA A 84 -0.36 -2.59 12.75
N VAL A 85 0.79 -2.32 12.13
CA VAL A 85 1.91 -1.65 12.79
C VAL A 85 1.50 -0.23 13.20
N PHE A 86 0.95 0.56 12.29
CA PHE A 86 0.48 1.92 12.59
C PHE A 86 -0.51 1.96 13.75
N TYR A 87 -1.46 1.02 13.78
CA TYR A 87 -2.48 0.91 14.81
C TYR A 87 -1.89 0.54 16.18
N ALA A 88 -0.90 -0.36 16.23
CA ALA A 88 -0.22 -0.73 17.48
C ALA A 88 0.48 0.48 18.14
N TYR A 89 1.15 1.33 17.36
CA TYR A 89 1.79 2.55 17.86
C TYR A 89 0.80 3.68 18.18
N THR A 90 -0.43 3.59 17.64
CA THR A 90 -1.51 4.53 17.99
C THR A 90 -2.17 4.14 19.32
N ILE A 91 -2.45 2.86 19.58
CA ILE A 91 -3.08 2.38 20.82
C ILE A 91 -2.15 2.51 22.02
N ASN A 92 -0.85 2.26 21.85
CA ASN A 92 0.13 2.37 22.95
C ASN A 92 0.33 3.80 23.46
N ARG A 93 -0.46 4.76 22.96
CA ARG A 93 -0.49 6.13 23.41
C ARG A 93 -1.69 6.40 24.33
N THR A 94 -1.75 5.69 25.45
CA THR A 94 -2.53 6.13 26.60
C THR A 94 -1.88 7.39 27.16
N GLU A 95 -2.47 8.53 26.83
CA GLU A 95 -2.37 9.85 27.48
C GLU A 95 -1.11 10.14 28.32
N LYS A 96 -0.22 10.97 27.77
CA LYS A 96 0.56 11.93 28.55
C LYS A 96 0.42 13.31 27.90
N PHE A 97 -0.74 13.94 28.09
CA PHE A 97 -0.87 15.38 27.93
C PHE A 97 -0.68 16.03 29.31
N PRO A 98 0.39 16.79 29.54
CA PRO A 98 0.44 17.71 30.65
C PRO A 98 -0.44 18.92 30.29
N ILE A 99 -1.43 19.20 31.14
CA ILE A 99 -2.20 20.44 31.17
C ILE A 99 -1.31 21.53 31.75
#